data_AF-X6P0J0-F1
#
_entry.id   AF-X6P0J0-F1
#
_cell.length_a   1.000
_cell.length_b   1.000
_cell.length_c   1.000
_cell.angle_alpha   90.00
_cell.angle_beta   90.00
_cell.angle_gamma   90.00
#
_symmetry.space_group_name_H-M   'P 1'
#
loop_
_entity.id
_entity.type
_entity.pdbx_description
1 polymer ?
#
loop_
_entity_poly.entity_id
_entity_poly.type
_entity_poly.pdbx_seq_one_letter_code
_entity_poly.pdbx_strand_id
1 'polypeptide(L)'
;MVWANELNKIVLKYVKYLTKPLFLIRTKNSSGFQISLEHKLQEIISIDDINLYYVLANDFINSILDKYRESRDYDKKCQFSCIYGVTLSGCVQKQLAIPKLSCGYLVFLYHLKEKHLDHNNLGLLQNKHEDISKWIKQSIEQIKRELRTNKIQILEHSRSILKMKWKGVEYHIAIAWTFSKRQYCEFHYIQHNVHVHPFSMEQLQMAANDLIDEAPIHQRHIEKANEQWKNFLEENMSASLSLLRVYYMREELVGKNTRLAVLFLKLWQYTAMKGKQHLSNNSLEIICAHLFEQLKTYQSNTPILAFDIIRQFFEKITESITLMNDKKI
;
A
#
# COMPACT_ATOMS: atom_id res chain seq x y z
N MET A 1 14.26 14.82 0.51
CA MET A 1 14.11 16.12 -0.20
C MET A 1 12.86 16.20 -1.09
N VAL A 2 12.43 15.12 -1.78
CA VAL A 2 11.21 15.09 -2.64
C VAL A 2 9.88 15.33 -1.90
N TRP A 3 9.84 15.01 -0.61
CA TRP A 3 8.65 15.01 0.26
C TRP A 3 8.24 16.42 0.66
N ALA A 4 9.22 17.32 0.80
CA ALA A 4 8.98 18.72 1.13
C ALA A 4 8.24 19.44 -0.01
N ASN A 5 8.56 19.14 -1.27
CA ASN A 5 7.90 19.76 -2.43
C ASN A 5 6.43 19.34 -2.54
N GLU A 6 6.11 18.09 -2.19
CA GLU A 6 4.74 17.56 -2.30
C GLU A 6 3.89 17.95 -1.07
N LEU A 7 4.51 18.08 0.11
CA LEU A 7 3.89 18.73 1.26
C LEU A 7 3.57 20.21 0.93
N ASN A 8 4.52 20.95 0.36
CA ASN A 8 4.35 22.37 0.03
C ASN A 8 3.19 22.63 -0.96
N LYS A 9 3.04 21.80 -2.00
CA LYS A 9 1.93 21.91 -2.97
C LYS A 9 0.55 21.68 -2.34
N ILE A 10 0.44 20.68 -1.44
CA ILE A 10 -0.83 20.33 -0.78
C ILE A 10 -1.18 21.39 0.27
N VAL A 11 -0.19 21.83 1.04
CA VAL A 11 -0.36 22.76 2.16
C VAL A 11 -0.84 24.16 1.69
N LEU A 12 -0.37 24.65 0.54
CA LEU A 12 -0.79 25.93 -0.08
C LEU A 12 -2.30 26.04 -0.38
N LYS A 13 -3.00 24.92 -0.58
CA LYS A 13 -4.38 24.92 -1.06
C LYS A 13 -5.42 24.83 0.08
N TYR A 14 -5.01 24.46 1.30
CA TYR A 14 -5.96 23.97 2.32
C TYR A 14 -5.89 24.62 3.71
N VAL A 15 -5.19 25.77 3.83
CA VAL A 15 -5.05 26.60 5.04
C VAL A 15 -6.36 26.78 5.83
N LYS A 16 -7.49 26.99 5.16
CA LYS A 16 -8.79 27.24 5.81
C LYS A 16 -9.46 26.02 6.46
N TYR A 17 -8.99 24.80 6.20
CA TYR A 17 -9.62 23.56 6.71
C TYR A 17 -8.90 22.94 7.91
N LEU A 18 -7.73 23.48 8.27
CA LEU A 18 -6.89 22.99 9.37
C LEU A 18 -7.22 23.64 10.72
N THR A 19 -8.07 24.67 10.74
CA THR A 19 -8.35 25.50 11.92
C THR A 19 -9.29 24.85 12.95
N LYS A 20 -10.14 23.88 12.55
CA LYS A 20 -11.06 23.18 13.48
C LYS A 20 -10.37 22.15 14.40
N PRO A 21 -9.45 21.29 13.91
CA PRO A 21 -8.69 20.36 14.75
C PRO A 21 -7.81 21.09 15.80
N LEU A 22 -7.19 22.22 15.41
CA LEU A 22 -6.31 23.00 16.28
C LEU A 22 -7.00 23.55 17.55
N PHE A 23 -8.30 23.81 17.50
CA PHE A 23 -9.05 24.34 18.65
C PHE A 23 -9.34 23.28 19.74
N LEU A 24 -9.40 22.00 19.38
CA LEU A 24 -9.62 20.88 20.32
C LEU A 24 -8.31 20.40 20.99
N ILE A 25 -7.15 20.71 20.41
CA ILE A 25 -5.84 20.18 20.82
C ILE A 25 -5.22 20.98 22.01
N ARG A 26 -5.83 22.11 22.41
CA ARG A 26 -5.28 23.01 23.45
C ARG A 26 -5.56 22.62 24.91
N THR A 27 -6.29 21.54 25.22
CA THR A 27 -6.65 21.18 26.61
C THR A 27 -5.82 20.02 27.18
N LYS A 28 -5.27 20.24 28.38
CA LYS A 28 -4.22 19.48 29.08
C LYS A 28 -4.64 18.09 29.63
N ASN A 29 -5.10 17.15 28.81
CA ASN A 29 -5.20 15.75 29.26
C ASN A 29 -4.90 14.73 28.15
N SER A 30 -3.62 14.58 27.81
CA SER A 30 -3.14 13.70 26.74
C SER A 30 -3.46 12.21 26.97
N SER A 31 -3.52 11.76 28.24
CA SER A 31 -3.89 10.38 28.58
C SER A 31 -5.37 10.10 28.34
N GLY A 32 -6.27 11.03 28.71
CA GLY A 32 -7.70 10.91 28.44
C GLY A 32 -8.01 10.87 26.93
N PHE A 33 -7.30 11.68 26.14
CA PHE A 33 -7.40 11.62 24.69
C PHE A 33 -6.93 10.29 24.12
N GLN A 34 -5.78 9.76 24.58
CA GLN A 34 -5.24 8.49 24.13
C GLN A 34 -6.25 7.35 24.32
N ILE A 35 -6.86 7.23 25.51
CA ILE A 35 -7.86 6.20 25.81
C ILE A 35 -9.08 6.34 24.88
N SER A 36 -9.58 7.58 24.70
CA SER A 36 -10.72 7.82 23.81
C SER A 36 -10.40 7.50 22.35
N LEU A 37 -9.20 7.86 21.88
CA LEU A 37 -8.74 7.56 20.53
C LEU A 37 -8.65 6.05 20.29
N GLU A 38 -8.04 5.32 21.21
CA GLU A 38 -7.91 3.86 21.12
C GLU A 38 -9.29 3.19 21.05
N HIS A 39 -10.20 3.56 21.96
CA HIS A 39 -11.56 3.02 21.99
C HIS A 39 -12.31 3.29 20.66
N LYS A 40 -12.28 4.53 20.17
CA LYS A 40 -12.93 4.90 18.90
C LYS A 40 -12.34 4.14 17.71
N LEU A 41 -11.02 3.94 17.68
CA LEU A 41 -10.39 3.19 16.59
C LEU A 41 -10.72 1.70 16.67
N GLN A 42 -10.84 1.13 17.86
CA GLN A 42 -11.29 -0.26 18.05
C GLN A 42 -12.74 -0.46 17.59
N GLU A 43 -13.64 0.49 17.85
CA GLU A 43 -15.02 0.45 17.35
C GLU A 43 -15.10 0.48 15.81
N ILE A 44 -14.17 1.18 15.16
CA ILE A 44 -14.16 1.36 13.70
C ILE A 44 -13.47 0.19 12.99
N ILE A 45 -12.46 -0.43 13.62
CA ILE A 45 -11.60 -1.42 13.01
C ILE A 45 -11.96 -2.80 13.57
N SER A 46 -12.80 -3.52 12.84
CA SER A 46 -13.10 -4.93 13.13
C SER A 46 -12.04 -5.85 12.53
N ILE A 47 -11.55 -6.80 13.33
CA ILE A 47 -10.65 -7.87 12.87
C ILE A 47 -11.35 -8.73 11.80
N ASP A 48 -12.66 -8.96 11.94
CA ASP A 48 -13.43 -9.76 10.98
C ASP A 48 -13.51 -9.06 9.62
N ASP A 49 -13.67 -7.74 9.62
CA ASP A 49 -13.65 -6.95 8.38
C ASP A 49 -12.28 -6.99 7.69
N ILE A 50 -11.18 -7.04 8.47
CA ILE A 50 -9.82 -7.21 7.91
C ILE A 50 -9.66 -8.63 7.36
N ASN A 51 -10.10 -9.65 8.09
CA ASN A 51 -10.04 -11.05 7.66
C ASN A 51 -10.82 -11.28 6.36
N LEU A 52 -11.92 -10.54 6.15
CA LEU A 52 -12.68 -10.58 4.91
C LEU A 52 -11.84 -10.22 3.67
N TYR A 53 -10.81 -9.35 3.80
CA TYR A 53 -9.89 -9.09 2.69
C TYR A 53 -9.10 -10.33 2.29
N TYR A 54 -8.61 -11.12 3.25
CA TYR A 54 -7.86 -12.34 2.91
C TYR A 54 -8.77 -13.40 2.32
N VAL A 55 -9.96 -13.59 2.89
CA VAL A 55 -10.94 -14.56 2.37
C VAL A 55 -11.33 -14.22 0.93
N LEU A 56 -11.72 -12.97 0.67
CA LEU A 56 -12.15 -12.54 -0.66
C LEU A 56 -11.00 -12.42 -1.66
N ALA A 57 -9.77 -12.11 -1.20
CA ALA A 57 -8.59 -12.16 -2.06
C ALA A 57 -8.29 -13.58 -2.52
N ASN A 58 -8.35 -14.58 -1.63
CA ASN A 58 -8.16 -15.99 -2.01
C ASN A 58 -9.26 -16.46 -2.95
N ASP A 59 -10.52 -16.15 -2.68
CA ASP A 59 -11.65 -16.43 -3.59
C ASP A 59 -11.41 -15.85 -4.99
N PHE A 60 -10.93 -14.60 -5.08
CA PHE A 60 -10.55 -13.99 -6.34
C PHE A 60 -9.37 -14.72 -7.02
N ILE A 61 -8.28 -14.96 -6.30
CA ILE A 61 -7.08 -15.62 -6.84
C ILE A 61 -7.42 -17.01 -7.36
N ASN A 62 -8.21 -17.78 -6.62
CA ASN A 62 -8.67 -19.10 -7.04
C ASN A 62 -9.49 -19.04 -8.32
N SER A 63 -10.43 -18.08 -8.40
CA SER A 63 -11.22 -17.87 -9.61
C SER A 63 -10.34 -17.56 -10.83
N ILE A 64 -9.28 -16.77 -10.65
CA ILE A 64 -8.30 -16.47 -11.70
C ILE A 64 -7.48 -17.71 -12.09
N LEU A 65 -7.04 -18.51 -11.10
CA LEU A 65 -6.30 -19.73 -11.35
C LEU A 65 -7.14 -20.80 -12.06
N ASP A 66 -8.44 -20.88 -11.76
CA ASP A 66 -9.36 -21.75 -12.47
C ASP A 66 -9.52 -21.32 -13.93
N LYS A 67 -9.64 -20.01 -14.21
CA LYS A 67 -9.60 -19.49 -15.59
C LYS A 67 -8.29 -19.75 -16.30
N TYR A 68 -7.18 -19.67 -15.58
CA TYR A 68 -5.89 -20.07 -16.13
C TYR A 68 -5.88 -21.54 -16.53
N ARG A 69 -6.35 -22.45 -15.65
CA ARG A 69 -6.44 -23.89 -15.92
C ARG A 69 -7.33 -24.19 -17.14
N GLU A 70 -8.53 -23.61 -17.20
CA GLU A 70 -9.44 -23.74 -18.34
C GLU A 70 -8.79 -23.26 -19.65
N SER A 71 -8.05 -22.15 -19.61
CA SER A 71 -7.40 -21.59 -20.80
C SER A 71 -6.19 -22.40 -21.27
N ARG A 72 -5.48 -23.07 -20.35
CA ARG A 72 -4.22 -23.79 -20.65
C ARG A 72 -4.43 -24.96 -21.61
N ASP A 73 -5.61 -25.57 -21.56
CA ASP A 73 -5.99 -26.68 -22.45
C ASP A 73 -6.14 -26.21 -23.91
N TYR A 74 -6.35 -24.91 -24.14
CA TYR A 74 -6.57 -24.32 -25.47
C TYR A 74 -5.44 -23.39 -25.93
N ASP A 75 -4.75 -22.70 -25.01
CA ASP A 75 -3.69 -21.73 -25.32
C ASP A 75 -2.42 -21.99 -24.49
N LYS A 76 -1.45 -22.68 -25.11
CA LYS A 76 -0.12 -22.92 -24.53
C LYS A 76 0.70 -21.63 -24.32
N LYS A 77 0.26 -20.47 -24.83
CA LYS A 77 0.93 -19.17 -24.70
C LYS A 77 0.16 -18.17 -23.82
N CYS A 78 -0.63 -18.66 -22.87
CA CYS A 78 -1.32 -17.80 -21.91
C CYS A 78 -0.33 -16.85 -21.19
N GLN A 79 -0.59 -15.54 -21.25
CA GLN A 79 0.29 -14.50 -20.70
C GLN A 79 0.47 -14.62 -19.18
N PHE A 80 -0.55 -15.13 -18.49
CA PHE A 80 -0.52 -15.36 -17.04
C PHE A 80 0.38 -16.52 -16.63
N SER A 81 0.78 -17.41 -17.53
CA SER A 81 1.59 -18.60 -17.23
C SER A 81 2.95 -18.30 -16.59
N CYS A 82 3.45 -17.07 -16.75
CA CYS A 82 4.71 -16.65 -16.15
C CYS A 82 4.61 -16.19 -14.69
N ILE A 83 3.39 -15.94 -14.20
CA ILE A 83 3.15 -15.57 -12.80
C ILE A 83 3.37 -16.80 -11.93
N TYR A 84 4.32 -16.73 -11.00
CA TYR A 84 4.60 -17.83 -10.08
C TYR A 84 3.81 -17.71 -8.78
N GLY A 85 3.32 -16.52 -8.46
CA GLY A 85 2.80 -16.23 -7.13
C GLY A 85 2.11 -14.88 -6.99
N VAL A 86 1.57 -14.64 -5.80
CA VAL A 86 0.85 -13.43 -5.44
C VAL A 86 1.05 -13.11 -3.97
N THR A 87 1.02 -11.84 -3.61
CA THR A 87 1.01 -11.40 -2.21
C THR A 87 -0.04 -10.32 -1.99
N LEU A 88 -0.67 -10.34 -0.82
CA LEU A 88 -1.48 -9.23 -0.33
C LEU A 88 -0.58 -8.33 0.55
N SER A 89 -0.52 -7.07 0.20
CA SER A 89 0.36 -6.07 0.81
C SER A 89 -0.45 -4.82 1.20
N GLY A 90 0.23 -3.70 1.45
CA GLY A 90 -0.40 -2.42 1.77
C GLY A 90 -1.07 -2.40 3.14
N CYS A 91 -2.16 -1.63 3.28
CA CYS A 91 -2.82 -1.39 4.57
C CYS A 91 -3.30 -2.68 5.26
N VAL A 92 -3.77 -3.66 4.49
CA VAL A 92 -4.30 -4.92 5.05
C VAL A 92 -3.19 -5.73 5.72
N GLN A 93 -2.07 -5.96 5.03
CA GLN A 93 -0.93 -6.71 5.59
C GLN A 93 -0.22 -5.93 6.72
N LYS A 94 -0.22 -4.59 6.63
CA LYS A 94 0.25 -3.71 7.71
C LYS A 94 -0.63 -3.77 8.96
N GLN A 95 -1.84 -4.32 8.87
CA GLN A 95 -2.89 -4.21 9.89
C GLN A 95 -3.23 -2.74 10.21
N LEU A 96 -3.22 -1.90 9.17
CA LEU A 96 -3.61 -0.49 9.20
C LEU A 96 -4.79 -0.23 8.25
N ALA A 97 -5.57 -1.28 7.95
CA ALA A 97 -6.76 -1.19 7.12
C ALA A 97 -7.93 -0.67 7.96
N ILE A 98 -8.63 0.30 7.38
CA ILE A 98 -9.89 0.82 7.89
C ILE A 98 -11.00 0.29 6.99
N PRO A 99 -11.96 -0.48 7.52
CA PRO A 99 -13.05 -1.04 6.73
C PRO A 99 -13.75 0.02 5.88
N LYS A 100 -14.12 -0.34 4.64
CA LYS A 100 -14.76 0.54 3.63
C LYS A 100 -13.92 1.73 3.14
N LEU A 101 -12.79 2.05 3.75
CA LEU A 101 -11.89 3.13 3.33
C LEU A 101 -10.60 2.62 2.70
N SER A 102 -10.13 1.46 3.14
CA SER A 102 -8.92 0.82 2.62
C SER A 102 -9.24 -0.06 1.42
N CYS A 103 -8.19 -0.35 0.66
CA CYS A 103 -8.21 -1.35 -0.40
C CYS A 103 -7.13 -2.39 -0.12
N GLY A 104 -7.35 -3.63 -0.57
CA GLY A 104 -6.32 -4.65 -0.62
C GLY A 104 -5.33 -4.35 -1.75
N TYR A 105 -4.03 -4.54 -1.53
CA TYR A 105 -3.02 -4.38 -2.57
C TYR A 105 -2.46 -5.74 -2.97
N LEU A 106 -2.96 -6.29 -4.08
CA LEU A 106 -2.53 -7.58 -4.62
C LEU A 106 -1.40 -7.38 -5.61
N VAL A 107 -0.27 -8.03 -5.38
CA VAL A 107 0.89 -7.99 -6.28
C VAL A 107 1.11 -9.37 -6.87
N PHE A 108 0.85 -9.54 -8.16
CA PHE A 108 1.17 -10.77 -8.90
C PHE A 108 2.61 -10.71 -9.38
N LEU A 109 3.35 -11.79 -9.13
CA LEU A 109 4.80 -11.84 -9.27
C LEU A 109 5.21 -12.81 -10.37
N TYR A 110 6.10 -12.37 -11.26
CA TYR A 110 6.86 -13.26 -12.14
C TYR A 110 8.36 -13.12 -11.92
N HIS A 111 9.10 -14.12 -12.39
CA HIS A 111 10.56 -14.14 -12.29
C HIS A 111 11.20 -13.55 -13.55
N LEU A 112 12.16 -12.64 -13.36
CA LEU A 112 13.01 -12.11 -14.42
C LEU A 112 14.46 -12.28 -13.99
N LYS A 113 15.25 -13.07 -14.73
CA LYS A 113 16.70 -13.16 -14.47
C LYS A 113 17.31 -11.78 -14.76
N GLU A 114 18.18 -11.29 -13.87
CA GLU A 114 18.78 -9.95 -13.97
C GLU A 114 19.41 -9.67 -15.34
N LYS A 115 20.13 -10.66 -15.91
CA LYS A 115 20.73 -10.56 -17.26
C LYS A 115 19.73 -10.31 -18.41
N HIS A 116 18.44 -10.49 -18.18
CA HIS A 116 17.38 -10.22 -19.14
C HIS A 116 16.75 -8.84 -18.94
N LEU A 117 17.21 -8.03 -17.98
CA LEU A 117 16.84 -6.64 -17.84
C LEU A 117 17.85 -5.76 -18.59
N ASP A 118 17.54 -5.44 -19.85
CA ASP A 118 18.35 -4.56 -20.70
C ASP A 118 17.55 -3.29 -21.05
N HIS A 119 18.21 -2.14 -21.16
CA HIS A 119 17.56 -0.87 -21.43
C HIS A 119 16.86 -0.86 -22.80
N ASN A 120 17.32 -1.70 -23.73
CA ASN A 120 16.71 -1.90 -25.04
C ASN A 120 15.43 -2.75 -25.00
N ASN A 121 15.16 -3.47 -23.90
CA ASN A 121 14.03 -4.40 -23.81
C ASN A 121 12.96 -4.00 -22.78
N LEU A 122 13.09 -2.83 -22.15
CA LEU A 122 12.12 -2.33 -21.16
C LEU A 122 10.72 -2.18 -21.74
N GLY A 123 10.59 -1.83 -23.02
CA GLY A 123 9.29 -1.81 -23.71
C GLY A 123 8.63 -3.18 -23.80
N LEU A 124 9.40 -4.26 -23.94
CA LEU A 124 8.85 -5.62 -23.92
C LEU A 124 8.37 -6.01 -22.52
N LEU A 125 9.07 -5.58 -21.47
CA LEU A 125 8.63 -5.82 -20.08
C LEU A 125 7.36 -5.03 -19.75
N GLN A 126 7.26 -3.77 -20.21
CA GLN A 126 6.04 -2.99 -20.05
C GLN A 126 4.87 -3.64 -20.80
N ASN A 127 5.06 -4.05 -22.05
CA ASN A 127 4.04 -4.77 -22.82
C ASN A 127 3.62 -6.06 -22.11
N LYS A 128 4.57 -6.80 -21.52
CA LYS A 128 4.26 -7.99 -20.73
C LYS A 128 3.38 -7.68 -19.52
N HIS A 129 3.61 -6.56 -18.81
CA HIS A 129 2.75 -6.12 -17.70
C HIS A 129 1.35 -5.79 -18.21
N GLU A 130 1.25 -5.05 -19.32
CA GLU A 130 -0.01 -4.69 -19.95
C GLU A 130 -0.80 -5.94 -20.39
N ASP A 131 -0.12 -6.91 -21.00
CA ASP A 131 -0.72 -8.17 -21.46
C ASP A 131 -1.25 -9.02 -20.30
N ILE A 132 -0.48 -9.15 -19.21
CA ILE A 132 -0.93 -9.85 -17.99
C ILE A 132 -2.11 -9.12 -17.36
N SER A 133 -2.03 -7.79 -17.21
CA SER A 133 -3.11 -6.97 -16.64
C SER A 133 -4.40 -7.09 -17.46
N LYS A 134 -4.28 -7.03 -18.79
CA LYS A 134 -5.38 -7.21 -19.74
C LYS A 134 -5.98 -8.61 -19.64
N TRP A 135 -5.16 -9.64 -19.49
CA TRP A 135 -5.63 -11.01 -19.30
C TRP A 135 -6.42 -11.15 -17.99
N ILE A 136 -5.90 -10.64 -16.86
CA ILE A 136 -6.62 -10.66 -15.56
C ILE A 136 -7.95 -9.93 -15.69
N LYS A 137 -7.98 -8.75 -16.34
CA LYS A 137 -9.20 -7.98 -16.61
C LYS A 137 -10.23 -8.80 -17.40
N GLN A 138 -9.80 -9.47 -18.46
CA GLN A 138 -10.67 -10.32 -19.28
C GLN A 138 -11.24 -11.49 -18.49
N SER A 139 -10.42 -12.14 -17.66
CA SER A 139 -10.85 -13.20 -16.76
C SER A 139 -11.90 -12.70 -15.75
N ILE A 140 -11.71 -11.50 -15.16
CA ILE A 140 -12.69 -10.88 -14.26
C ILE A 140 -14.04 -10.68 -14.97
N GLU A 141 -14.05 -10.11 -16.18
CA GLU A 141 -15.29 -9.89 -16.94
C GLU A 141 -15.95 -11.20 -17.38
N GLN A 142 -15.17 -12.24 -17.66
CA GLN A 142 -15.69 -13.57 -17.92
C GLN A 142 -16.37 -14.16 -16.67
N ILE A 143 -15.68 -14.18 -15.52
CA ILE A 143 -16.23 -14.68 -14.25
C ILE A 143 -17.51 -13.92 -13.88
N LYS A 144 -17.51 -12.60 -14.03
CA LYS A 144 -18.69 -11.75 -13.78
C LYS A 144 -19.89 -12.16 -14.65
N ARG A 145 -19.67 -12.44 -15.95
CA ARG A 145 -20.72 -12.89 -16.88
C ARG A 145 -21.24 -14.27 -16.52
N GLU A 146 -20.35 -15.20 -16.18
CA GLU A 146 -20.70 -16.58 -15.80
C GLU A 146 -21.51 -16.61 -14.50
N LEU A 147 -21.08 -15.87 -13.48
CA LEU A 147 -21.76 -15.78 -12.19
C LEU A 147 -23.01 -14.88 -12.22
N ARG A 148 -23.25 -14.14 -13.32
CA ARG A 148 -24.35 -13.19 -13.50
C ARG A 148 -24.53 -12.26 -12.29
N THR A 149 -23.43 -11.68 -11.79
CA THR A 149 -23.42 -10.89 -10.55
C THR A 149 -22.98 -9.43 -10.79
N ASN A 150 -23.60 -8.51 -10.06
CA ASN A 150 -23.19 -7.10 -9.99
C ASN A 150 -22.20 -6.82 -8.85
N LYS A 151 -21.85 -7.85 -8.05
CA LYS A 151 -20.92 -7.76 -6.92
C LYS A 151 -19.45 -7.67 -7.35
N ILE A 152 -19.17 -7.89 -8.64
CA ILE A 152 -17.84 -7.78 -9.25
C ILE A 152 -17.86 -6.58 -10.21
N GLN A 153 -16.95 -5.63 -9.99
CA GLN A 153 -16.86 -4.41 -10.79
C GLN A 153 -15.40 -4.04 -11.05
N ILE A 154 -15.08 -3.63 -12.27
CA ILE A 154 -13.80 -3.00 -12.58
C ILE A 154 -13.98 -1.50 -12.40
N LEU A 155 -13.24 -0.92 -11.46
CA LEU A 155 -13.34 0.48 -11.09
C LEU A 155 -12.43 1.37 -11.95
N GLU A 156 -11.23 0.87 -12.23
CA GLU A 156 -10.22 1.60 -12.99
C GLU A 156 -9.31 0.60 -13.72
N HIS A 157 -8.90 0.93 -14.94
CA HIS A 157 -7.93 0.14 -15.69
C HIS A 157 -7.06 1.07 -16.56
N SER A 158 -5.77 1.08 -16.27
CA SER A 158 -4.73 1.78 -17.01
C SER A 158 -3.56 0.82 -17.31
N ARG A 159 -2.47 1.34 -17.91
CA ARG A 159 -1.26 0.55 -18.17
C ARG A 159 -0.61 -0.02 -16.91
N SER A 160 -0.65 0.72 -15.80
CA SER A 160 0.03 0.35 -14.54
C SER A 160 -0.93 -0.01 -13.40
N ILE A 161 -2.24 0.18 -13.58
CA ILE A 161 -3.23 0.06 -12.49
C ILE A 161 -4.45 -0.72 -12.96
N LEU A 162 -4.82 -1.76 -12.22
CA LEU A 162 -6.13 -2.39 -12.29
C LEU A 162 -6.78 -2.30 -10.91
N LYS A 163 -7.89 -1.56 -10.80
CA LYS A 163 -8.71 -1.50 -9.58
C LYS A 163 -10.01 -2.23 -9.80
N MET A 164 -10.39 -3.04 -8.84
CA MET A 164 -11.65 -3.78 -8.87
C MET A 164 -12.34 -3.74 -7.52
N LYS A 165 -13.66 -3.91 -7.54
CA LYS A 165 -14.47 -4.26 -6.39
C LYS A 165 -14.87 -5.71 -6.53
N TRP A 166 -14.36 -6.56 -5.65
CA TRP A 166 -14.64 -7.99 -5.61
C TRP A 166 -15.52 -8.31 -4.41
N LYS A 167 -16.78 -8.67 -4.66
CA LYS A 167 -17.76 -9.04 -3.63
C LYS A 167 -17.91 -8.00 -2.51
N GLY A 168 -17.78 -6.73 -2.86
CA GLY A 168 -17.92 -5.60 -1.94
C GLY A 168 -16.62 -5.00 -1.41
N VAL A 169 -15.48 -5.68 -1.60
CA VAL A 169 -14.15 -5.22 -1.15
C VAL A 169 -13.33 -4.72 -2.33
N GLU A 170 -12.64 -3.60 -2.16
CA GLU A 170 -11.81 -3.00 -3.20
C GLU A 170 -10.39 -3.55 -3.18
N TYR A 171 -9.88 -3.89 -4.36
CA TYR A 171 -8.51 -4.34 -4.57
C TYR A 171 -7.84 -3.52 -5.66
N HIS A 172 -6.59 -3.15 -5.39
CA HIS A 172 -5.64 -2.65 -6.37
C HIS A 172 -4.74 -3.82 -6.75
N ILE A 173 -4.65 -4.11 -8.04
CA ILE A 173 -3.84 -5.18 -8.61
C ILE A 173 -2.63 -4.55 -9.30
N ALA A 174 -1.45 -5.01 -8.91
CA ALA A 174 -0.18 -4.67 -9.54
C ALA A 174 0.50 -5.94 -10.07
N ILE A 175 1.24 -5.78 -11.17
CA ILE A 175 2.11 -6.81 -11.73
C ILE A 175 3.54 -6.37 -11.49
N ALA A 176 4.39 -7.26 -10.97
CA ALA A 176 5.80 -6.97 -10.76
C ALA A 176 6.69 -8.17 -11.11
N TRP A 177 7.90 -7.90 -11.58
CA TRP A 177 8.96 -8.90 -11.63
C TRP A 177 9.83 -8.83 -10.38
N THR A 178 10.44 -9.97 -10.12
CA THR A 178 11.43 -10.21 -9.06
C THR A 178 12.67 -10.83 -9.70
N PHE A 179 13.84 -10.58 -9.12
CA PHE A 179 15.09 -11.18 -9.60
C PHE A 179 15.31 -12.58 -9.03
N SER A 180 14.71 -12.85 -7.88
CA SER A 180 14.64 -14.18 -7.26
C SER A 180 13.19 -14.60 -7.04
N LYS A 181 12.89 -15.89 -7.28
CA LYS A 181 11.58 -16.46 -6.91
C LYS A 181 11.46 -16.49 -5.38
N ARG A 182 10.34 -15.98 -4.88
CA ARG A 182 10.06 -15.89 -3.44
C ARG A 182 9.06 -16.96 -3.04
N GLN A 183 9.55 -18.00 -2.39
CA GLN A 183 8.76 -19.18 -2.04
C GLN A 183 7.52 -18.83 -1.19
N TYR A 184 7.64 -17.86 -0.28
CA TYR A 184 6.55 -17.39 0.58
C TYR A 184 5.44 -16.61 -0.15
N CYS A 185 5.56 -16.39 -1.46
CA CYS A 185 4.51 -15.81 -2.31
C CYS A 185 4.01 -16.78 -3.38
N GLU A 186 4.58 -17.98 -3.49
CA GLU A 186 4.24 -18.93 -4.55
C GLU A 186 2.80 -19.44 -4.41
N PHE A 187 2.17 -19.76 -5.54
CA PHE A 187 0.87 -20.42 -5.51
C PHE A 187 1.00 -21.80 -4.86
N HIS A 188 0.56 -21.92 -3.60
CA HIS A 188 0.51 -23.20 -2.91
C HIS A 188 -0.75 -23.98 -3.29
N TYR A 189 -0.58 -25.09 -4.03
CA TYR A 189 -1.70 -25.95 -4.45
C TYR A 189 -2.10 -27.00 -3.39
N ILE A 190 -1.36 -27.11 -2.30
CA ILE A 190 -1.55 -28.14 -1.25
C ILE A 190 -2.32 -27.59 -0.04
N GLN A 191 -2.31 -26.27 0.19
CA GLN A 191 -2.90 -25.63 1.37
C GLN A 191 -4.34 -25.15 1.13
N HIS A 192 -5.24 -26.04 0.74
CA HIS A 192 -6.69 -25.74 0.62
C HIS A 192 -7.03 -24.47 -0.20
N ASN A 193 -6.31 -24.23 -1.30
CA ASN A 193 -6.53 -23.05 -2.15
C ASN A 193 -6.33 -21.70 -1.40
N VAL A 194 -5.43 -21.67 -0.42
CA VAL A 194 -5.01 -20.43 0.26
C VAL A 194 -3.66 -19.98 -0.29
N HIS A 195 -3.66 -18.81 -0.92
CA HIS A 195 -2.51 -18.18 -1.59
C HIS A 195 -2.04 -16.90 -0.89
N VAL A 196 -2.93 -16.21 -0.17
CA VAL A 196 -2.58 -15.03 0.62
C VAL A 196 -3.11 -15.17 2.04
N HIS A 197 -2.30 -14.79 3.03
CA HIS A 197 -2.66 -14.84 4.44
C HIS A 197 -1.93 -13.71 5.20
N PRO A 198 -2.41 -13.33 6.39
CA PRO A 198 -1.68 -12.39 7.24
C PRO A 198 -0.35 -13.02 7.62
N PHE A 199 0.76 -12.36 7.28
CA PHE A 199 2.08 -12.87 7.66
C PHE A 199 2.29 -12.62 9.16
N SER A 200 2.88 -13.60 9.83
CA SER A 200 3.46 -13.42 11.16
C SER A 200 4.64 -12.45 11.07
N MET A 201 5.08 -11.94 12.23
CA MET A 201 6.26 -11.08 12.29
C MET A 201 7.52 -11.81 11.80
N GLU A 202 7.65 -13.10 12.13
CA GLU A 202 8.75 -13.97 11.67
C GLU A 202 8.74 -14.13 10.14
N GLN A 203 7.57 -14.41 9.54
CA GLN A 203 7.42 -14.51 8.09
C GLN A 203 7.76 -13.18 7.40
N LEU A 204 7.33 -12.05 7.98
CA LEU A 204 7.68 -10.72 7.46
C LEU A 204 9.17 -10.42 7.59
N GLN A 205 9.82 -10.86 8.68
CA GLN A 205 11.26 -10.66 8.85
C GLN A 205 12.06 -11.46 7.83
N MET A 206 11.71 -12.74 7.61
CA MET A 206 12.32 -13.55 6.55
C MET A 206 12.15 -12.90 5.19
N ALA A 207 10.92 -12.50 4.85
CA ALA A 207 10.65 -11.79 3.61
C ALA A 207 11.42 -10.47 3.52
N ALA A 208 11.52 -9.70 4.61
CA ALA A 208 12.23 -8.43 4.62
C ALA A 208 13.73 -8.60 4.33
N ASN A 209 14.37 -9.63 4.88
CA ASN A 209 15.78 -9.92 4.60
C ASN A 209 16.00 -10.18 3.11
N ASP A 210 15.20 -11.06 2.50
CA ASP A 210 15.28 -11.36 1.07
C ASP A 210 15.05 -10.10 0.20
N LEU A 211 14.12 -9.23 0.62
CA LEU A 211 13.80 -7.99 -0.09
C LEU A 211 14.87 -6.92 0.05
N ILE A 212 15.55 -6.85 1.20
CA ILE A 212 16.68 -5.95 1.44
C ILE A 212 17.83 -6.32 0.52
N ASP A 213 18.11 -7.61 0.34
CA ASP A 213 19.17 -8.09 -0.56
C ASP A 213 18.85 -7.82 -2.03
N GLU A 214 17.57 -7.87 -2.43
CA GLU A 214 17.16 -7.59 -3.81
C GLU A 214 17.07 -6.08 -4.12
N ALA A 215 16.83 -5.22 -3.12
CA ALA A 215 16.58 -3.79 -3.31
C ALA A 215 17.71 -3.03 -4.05
N PRO A 216 19.01 -3.25 -3.76
CA PRO A 216 20.11 -2.63 -4.49
C PRO A 216 20.11 -2.97 -5.99
N ILE A 217 19.62 -4.16 -6.37
CA ILE A 217 19.55 -4.57 -7.79
C ILE A 217 18.59 -3.64 -8.53
N HIS A 218 17.38 -3.44 -7.99
CA HIS A 218 16.40 -2.50 -8.56
C HIS A 218 16.96 -1.08 -8.64
N GLN A 219 17.60 -0.61 -7.56
CA GLN A 219 18.17 0.75 -7.52
C GLN A 219 19.24 0.97 -8.59
N ARG A 220 20.17 0.02 -8.78
CA ARG A 220 21.19 0.11 -9.84
C ARG A 220 20.60 0.25 -11.23
N HIS A 221 19.47 -0.41 -11.51
CA HIS A 221 18.81 -0.30 -12.81
C HIS A 221 18.05 1.02 -12.96
N ILE A 222 17.40 1.52 -11.90
CA ILE A 222 16.72 2.82 -11.89
C ILE A 222 17.73 3.96 -12.13
N GLU A 223 18.90 3.91 -11.48
CA GLU A 223 19.95 4.94 -11.59
C GLU A 223 20.57 5.03 -13.01
N LYS A 224 20.59 3.90 -13.74
CA LYS A 224 21.11 3.83 -15.11
C LYS A 224 20.05 4.11 -16.18
N ALA A 225 18.77 4.07 -15.81
CA ALA A 225 17.68 4.26 -16.74
C ALA A 225 17.54 5.73 -17.15
N ASN A 226 17.06 5.93 -18.38
CA ASN A 226 16.64 7.26 -18.82
C ASN A 226 15.30 7.64 -18.15
N GLU A 227 14.95 8.94 -18.24
CA GLU A 227 13.72 9.48 -17.64
C GLU A 227 12.44 8.79 -18.13
N GLN A 228 12.42 8.26 -19.36
CA GLN A 228 11.27 7.54 -19.91
C GLN A 228 10.95 6.27 -19.11
N TRP A 229 11.98 5.53 -18.69
CA TRP A 229 11.79 4.23 -18.05
C TRP A 229 11.87 4.25 -16.53
N LYS A 230 12.38 5.34 -15.96
CA LYS A 230 12.57 5.49 -14.52
C LYS A 230 11.29 5.23 -13.73
N ASN A 231 10.18 5.84 -14.15
CA ASN A 231 8.87 5.64 -13.50
C ASN A 231 8.42 4.17 -13.53
N PHE A 232 8.58 3.49 -14.68
CA PHE A 232 8.19 2.08 -14.81
C PHE A 232 9.02 1.16 -13.89
N LEU A 233 10.33 1.41 -13.79
CA LEU A 233 11.21 0.67 -12.90
C LEU A 233 10.93 0.98 -11.42
N GLU A 234 10.67 2.24 -11.07
CA GLU A 234 10.29 2.65 -9.71
C GLU A 234 8.93 2.05 -9.29
N GLU A 235 7.96 1.99 -10.20
CA GLU A 235 6.67 1.31 -9.98
C GLU A 235 6.87 -0.19 -9.72
N ASN A 236 7.70 -0.85 -10.55
CA ASN A 236 8.03 -2.26 -10.34
C ASN A 236 8.72 -2.50 -9.00
N MET A 237 9.74 -1.71 -8.66
CA MET A 237 10.44 -1.80 -7.37
C MET A 237 9.46 -1.57 -6.20
N SER A 238 8.59 -0.57 -6.31
CA SER A 238 7.60 -0.25 -5.28
C SER A 238 6.60 -1.38 -5.05
N ALA A 239 6.17 -2.07 -6.11
CA ALA A 239 5.29 -3.22 -6.03
C ALA A 239 6.02 -4.49 -5.54
N SER A 240 7.18 -4.78 -6.12
CA SER A 240 7.99 -5.96 -5.77
C SER A 240 8.46 -5.90 -4.32
N LEU A 241 8.90 -4.75 -3.83
CA LEU A 241 9.39 -4.58 -2.44
C LEU A 241 8.28 -4.18 -1.47
N SER A 242 7.01 -4.30 -1.85
CA SER A 242 5.91 -3.75 -1.05
C SER A 242 5.81 -4.36 0.36
N LEU A 243 6.18 -5.64 0.53
CA LEU A 243 6.23 -6.31 1.84
C LEU A 243 7.32 -5.74 2.78
N LEU A 244 8.39 -5.13 2.24
CA LEU A 244 9.40 -4.46 3.08
C LEU A 244 8.78 -3.27 3.82
N ARG A 245 7.91 -2.52 3.14
CA ARG A 245 7.12 -1.44 3.78
C ARG A 245 6.10 -1.98 4.77
N VAL A 246 5.62 -3.21 4.57
CA VAL A 246 4.75 -3.86 5.54
C VAL A 246 5.52 -4.14 6.81
N TYR A 247 6.69 -4.79 6.70
CA TYR A 247 7.57 -5.14 7.82
C TYR A 247 7.83 -3.93 8.71
N TYR A 248 8.37 -2.84 8.15
CA TYR A 248 8.70 -1.63 8.93
C TYR A 248 7.50 -0.90 9.56
N MET A 249 6.27 -1.19 9.12
CA MET A 249 5.05 -0.60 9.69
C MET A 249 4.32 -1.53 10.66
N ARG A 250 4.87 -2.71 10.95
CA ARG A 250 4.37 -3.59 12.02
C ARG A 250 4.55 -2.93 13.38
N GLU A 251 3.63 -3.22 14.29
CA GLU A 251 3.56 -2.56 15.60
C GLU A 251 4.81 -2.79 16.42
N GLU A 252 5.37 -3.98 16.29
CA GLU A 252 6.59 -4.45 16.94
C GLU A 252 7.82 -3.59 16.59
N LEU A 253 7.81 -2.92 15.42
CA LEU A 253 8.92 -2.06 14.98
C LEU A 253 8.63 -0.57 15.13
N VAL A 254 7.43 -0.14 14.73
CA VAL A 254 7.10 1.31 14.66
C VAL A 254 6.40 1.82 15.93
N GLY A 255 5.91 0.90 16.77
CA GLY A 255 5.17 1.20 17.99
C GLY A 255 3.68 1.46 17.78
N LYS A 256 2.89 1.08 18.78
CA LYS A 256 1.42 1.26 18.84
C LYS A 256 1.00 2.71 18.60
N ASN A 257 1.64 3.66 19.28
CA ASN A 257 1.27 5.07 19.23
C ASN A 257 1.46 5.70 17.85
N THR A 258 2.52 5.32 17.13
CA THR A 258 2.74 5.75 15.75
C THR A 258 1.63 5.23 14.84
N ARG A 259 1.24 3.96 14.99
CA ARG A 259 0.16 3.35 14.21
C ARG A 259 -1.20 3.99 14.48
N LEU A 260 -1.51 4.28 15.75
CA LEU A 260 -2.73 5.02 16.13
C LEU A 260 -2.75 6.41 15.50
N ALA A 261 -1.63 7.13 15.48
CA ALA A 261 -1.52 8.42 14.80
C ALA A 261 -1.77 8.29 13.29
N VAL A 262 -1.19 7.27 12.64
CA VAL A 262 -1.44 6.98 11.21
C VAL A 262 -2.93 6.71 10.95
N LEU A 263 -3.57 5.85 11.75
CA LEU A 263 -5.00 5.53 11.59
C LEU A 263 -5.88 6.76 11.77
N PHE A 264 -5.58 7.58 12.80
CA PHE A 264 -6.27 8.84 13.01
C PHE A 264 -6.15 9.78 11.80
N LEU A 265 -4.93 9.97 11.28
CA LEU A 265 -4.70 10.86 10.14
C LEU A 265 -5.35 10.32 8.85
N LYS A 266 -5.41 9.01 8.65
CA LYS A 266 -6.16 8.39 7.53
C LYS A 266 -7.66 8.71 7.63
N LEU A 267 -8.27 8.54 8.80
CA LEU A 267 -9.67 8.90 9.03
C LEU A 267 -9.91 10.40 8.84
N TRP A 268 -9.04 11.23 9.43
CA TRP A 268 -9.13 12.67 9.32
C TRP A 268 -9.04 13.11 7.85
N GLN A 269 -8.09 12.59 7.06
CA GLN A 269 -8.00 12.89 5.64
C GLN A 269 -9.26 12.46 4.89
N TYR A 270 -9.77 11.26 5.12
CA TYR A 270 -10.99 10.80 4.47
C TYR A 270 -12.19 11.72 4.74
N THR A 271 -12.38 12.15 5.99
CA THR A 271 -13.52 12.99 6.38
C THR A 271 -13.32 14.47 6.01
N ALA A 272 -12.19 15.06 6.37
CA ALA A 272 -11.94 16.50 6.22
C ALA A 272 -11.45 16.90 4.82
N MET A 273 -10.83 15.96 4.10
CA MET A 273 -10.24 16.16 2.77
C MET A 273 -11.04 15.48 1.65
N LYS A 274 -12.30 15.10 1.90
CA LYS A 274 -13.18 14.51 0.87
C LYS A 274 -13.27 15.42 -0.37
N GLY A 275 -13.02 14.85 -1.54
CA GLY A 275 -13.04 15.57 -2.83
C GLY A 275 -11.85 16.52 -3.03
N LYS A 276 -10.80 16.41 -2.20
CA LYS A 276 -9.62 17.27 -2.25
C LYS A 276 -8.36 16.43 -2.42
N GLN A 277 -7.29 17.07 -2.89
CA GLN A 277 -5.97 16.44 -2.87
C GLN A 277 -5.52 16.24 -1.43
N HIS A 278 -4.95 15.07 -1.13
CA HIS A 278 -4.46 14.69 0.19
C HIS A 278 -3.14 13.92 0.05
N LEU A 279 -2.44 13.76 1.17
CA LEU A 279 -1.23 12.94 1.21
C LEU A 279 -1.57 11.47 0.93
N SER A 280 -0.60 10.73 0.40
CA SER A 280 -0.73 9.28 0.27
C SER A 280 -0.67 8.61 1.66
N ASN A 281 -1.26 7.41 1.77
CA ASN A 281 -1.15 6.60 2.99
C ASN A 281 0.31 6.35 3.39
N ASN A 282 1.19 6.10 2.42
CA ASN A 282 2.62 5.91 2.68
C ASN A 282 3.26 7.19 3.22
N SER A 283 2.89 8.35 2.68
CA SER A 283 3.39 9.64 3.18
C SER A 283 2.99 9.87 4.63
N LEU A 284 1.74 9.58 5.02
CA LEU A 284 1.32 9.66 6.41
C LEU A 284 2.14 8.73 7.32
N GLU A 285 2.36 7.49 6.88
CA GLU A 285 3.12 6.49 7.64
C GLU A 285 4.55 6.94 7.92
N ILE A 286 5.28 7.38 6.88
CA ILE A 286 6.66 7.88 7.06
C ILE A 286 6.69 9.16 7.88
N ILE A 287 5.78 10.10 7.67
CA ILE A 287 5.76 11.35 8.44
C ILE A 287 5.53 11.03 9.93
N CYS A 288 4.56 10.18 10.27
CA CYS A 288 4.32 9.80 11.66
C CYS A 288 5.53 9.12 12.30
N ALA A 289 6.17 8.18 11.60
CA ALA A 289 7.37 7.51 12.10
C ALA A 289 8.53 8.51 12.32
N HIS A 290 8.70 9.46 11.39
CA HIS A 290 9.72 10.49 11.52
C HIS A 290 9.46 11.44 12.70
N LEU A 291 8.22 11.89 12.87
CA LEU A 291 7.83 12.75 13.99
C LEU A 291 8.00 12.04 15.34
N PHE A 292 7.69 10.75 15.42
CA PHE A 292 7.95 9.95 16.61
C PHE A 292 9.45 9.96 16.98
N GLU A 293 10.33 9.68 16.03
CA GLU A 293 11.78 9.72 16.28
C GLU A 293 12.26 11.13 16.66
N GLN A 294 11.72 12.18 16.05
CA GLN A 294 12.01 13.56 16.47
C GLN A 294 11.59 13.79 17.93
N LEU A 295 10.35 13.45 18.31
CA LEU A 295 9.87 13.62 19.68
C LEU A 295 10.73 12.85 20.69
N LYS A 296 11.21 11.66 20.33
CA LYS A 296 12.10 10.84 21.15
C LYS A 296 13.44 11.52 21.44
N THR A 297 13.97 12.26 20.47
CA THR A 297 15.20 13.05 20.69
C THR A 297 14.98 14.26 21.62
N TYR A 298 13.78 14.82 21.67
CA TYR A 298 13.46 15.99 22.51
C TYR A 298 12.94 15.64 23.91
N GLN A 299 12.35 14.46 24.10
CA GLN A 299 11.67 14.06 25.33
C GLN A 299 12.20 12.70 25.82
N SER A 300 13.40 12.69 26.42
CA SER A 300 14.09 11.44 26.75
C SER A 300 13.37 10.58 27.80
N ASN A 301 12.49 11.16 28.63
CA ASN A 301 11.93 10.50 29.82
C ASN A 301 10.40 10.40 29.84
N THR A 302 9.69 10.89 28.81
CA THR A 302 8.21 10.86 28.77
C THR A 302 7.72 9.96 27.65
N PRO A 303 6.78 9.03 27.91
CA PRO A 303 6.17 8.23 26.87
C PRO A 303 5.51 9.11 25.81
N ILE A 304 5.92 8.95 24.55
CA ILE A 304 5.34 9.67 23.42
C ILE A 304 4.00 9.02 23.07
N LEU A 305 2.92 9.77 23.22
CA LEU A 305 1.57 9.30 22.90
C LEU A 305 1.23 9.57 21.44
N ALA A 306 0.20 8.89 20.92
CA ALA A 306 -0.27 9.12 19.56
C ALA A 306 -0.69 10.59 19.35
N PHE A 307 -1.25 11.20 20.40
CA PHE A 307 -1.62 12.61 20.43
C PHE A 307 -0.44 13.55 20.21
N ASP A 308 0.73 13.25 20.76
CA ASP A 308 1.92 14.10 20.58
C ASP A 308 2.36 14.12 19.11
N ILE A 309 2.34 12.96 18.46
CA ILE A 309 2.65 12.81 17.03
C ILE A 309 1.61 13.57 16.19
N ILE A 310 0.31 13.41 16.49
CA ILE A 310 -0.78 14.10 15.78
C ILE A 310 -0.66 15.62 15.94
N ARG A 311 -0.40 16.11 17.15
CA ARG A 311 -0.20 17.53 17.42
C ARG A 311 0.97 18.06 16.60
N GLN A 312 2.12 17.39 16.67
CA GLN A 312 3.32 17.83 15.94
C GLN A 312 3.11 17.79 14.41
N PHE A 313 2.35 16.82 13.90
CA PHE A 313 1.97 16.78 12.49
C PHE A 313 1.22 18.05 12.05
N PHE A 314 0.20 18.47 12.83
CA PHE A 314 -0.56 19.68 12.52
C PHE A 314 0.23 20.97 12.76
N GLU A 315 1.14 20.99 13.75
CA GLU A 315 2.08 22.10 13.96
C GLU A 315 2.99 22.27 12.73
N LYS A 316 3.62 21.19 12.25
CA LYS A 316 4.49 21.22 11.07
C LYS A 316 3.76 21.64 9.79
N ILE A 317 2.51 21.22 9.63
CA ILE A 317 1.67 21.70 8.53
C ILE A 317 1.45 23.21 8.66
N THR A 318 1.07 23.70 9.84
CA THR A 318 0.84 25.13 10.10
C THR A 318 2.10 25.97 9.86
N GLU A 319 3.25 25.53 10.38
CA GLU A 319 4.55 26.18 10.14
C GLU A 319 4.86 26.28 8.65
N SER A 320 4.64 25.20 7.91
CA SER A 320 4.85 25.17 6.45
C SER A 320 3.93 26.14 5.72
N ILE A 321 2.66 26.29 6.17
CA ILE A 321 1.74 27.30 5.63
C ILE A 321 2.28 28.71 5.85
N THR A 322 2.64 29.03 7.10
CA THR A 322 3.08 30.38 7.47
C THR A 322 4.34 30.76 6.69
N LEU A 323 5.36 29.89 6.67
CA LEU A 323 6.58 30.09 5.90
C LEU A 323 6.35 30.30 4.40
N MET A 324 5.32 29.69 3.83
CA MET A 324 4.98 29.87 2.41
C MET A 324 4.22 31.15 2.13
N ASN A 325 3.41 31.63 3.07
CA ASN A 325 2.74 32.92 2.95
C ASN A 325 3.74 34.08 3.10
N ASP A 326 4.73 33.94 3.98
CA ASP A 326 5.79 34.95 4.18
C ASP A 326 6.73 35.06 2.97
N LYS A 327 6.87 34.00 2.15
CA LYS A 327 7.68 33.98 0.91
C LYS A 327 6.94 34.52 -0.33
N LYS A 328 5.68 34.91 -0.20
CA LYS A 328 4.85 35.47 -1.29
C LYS A 328 4.71 37.00 -1.24
N ILE A 329 5.56 37.69 -0.46
CA ILE A 329 5.65 39.16 -0.41
C ILE A 329 6.75 39.63 -1.35
#